data_AF-A0AAW1UU07-F1
#
_entry.id   AF-A0AAW1UU07-F1
#
_cell.length_a   1.000
_cell.length_b   1.000
_cell.length_c   1.000
_cell.angle_alpha   90.00
_cell.angle_beta   90.00
_cell.angle_gamma   90.00
#
_symmetry.space_group_name_H-M   'P 1'
#
loop_
_entity.id
_entity.type
_entity.pdbx_description
1 polymer ?
#
loop_
_entity_poly.entity_id
_entity_poly.type
_entity_poly.pdbx_seq_one_letter_code
_entity_poly.pdbx_strand_id
1 'polypeptide(L)'
;MKNLERTNKEILTSLENVLSPHTLREFKRTQQILYNKEFHSVKQTNIDKLNRLELASRQNVENQEKWLKNISSTQIPEDVEVFSSFGSKFSIPQPVKQISIDHLITDIEDMIQKTPESTRDLYRTKIS
;
A
#
# COMPACT_ATOMS: atom_id res chain seq x y z
N MET A 1 18.12 -18.82 -2.80
CA MET A 1 17.28 -19.35 -1.71
C MET A 1 17.28 -20.88 -1.59
N LYS A 2 17.08 -21.66 -2.66
CA LYS A 2 17.06 -23.15 -2.62
C LYS A 2 18.26 -23.85 -1.95
N ASN A 3 19.42 -23.20 -1.87
CA ASN A 3 20.64 -23.78 -1.30
C ASN A 3 20.62 -23.77 0.25
N LEU A 4 20.13 -22.69 0.87
CA LEU A 4 20.10 -22.55 2.33
C LEU A 4 19.12 -23.52 3.01
N GLU A 5 17.95 -23.74 2.43
CA GLU A 5 16.96 -24.68 2.95
C GLU A 5 17.49 -26.11 2.94
N ARG A 6 18.23 -26.48 1.89
CA ARG A 6 18.84 -27.80 1.76
C ARG A 6 19.95 -27.98 2.80
N THR A 7 20.85 -27.03 2.93
CA THR A 7 21.95 -27.07 3.92
C THR A 7 21.41 -27.13 5.35
N ASN A 8 20.38 -26.34 5.68
CA ASN A 8 19.75 -26.39 7.00
C ASN A 8 19.13 -27.76 7.30
N LYS A 9 18.51 -28.38 6.29
CA LYS A 9 17.93 -29.72 6.43
C LYS A 9 19.02 -30.77 6.68
N GLU A 10 20.12 -30.74 5.93
CA GLU A 10 21.26 -31.65 6.10
C GLU A 10 21.89 -31.53 7.50
N ILE A 11 22.04 -30.30 8.01
CA ILE A 11 22.55 -30.04 9.36
C ILE A 11 21.57 -30.55 10.43
N LEU A 12 20.26 -30.29 10.27
CA LEU A 12 19.23 -30.76 11.21
C LEU A 12 19.19 -32.29 11.29
N THR A 13 19.24 -32.97 10.14
CA THR A 13 19.29 -34.43 10.10
C THR A 13 20.56 -34.98 10.74
N SER A 14 21.71 -34.31 10.55
CA SER A 14 22.96 -34.70 11.22
C SER A 14 22.88 -34.53 12.73
N LEU A 15 22.27 -33.44 13.22
CA LEU A 15 22.06 -33.19 14.64
C LEU A 15 21.06 -34.17 15.26
N GLU A 16 20.01 -34.54 14.53
CA GLU A 16 19.02 -35.55 14.93
C GLU A 16 19.62 -36.93 15.14
N ASN A 17 20.65 -37.28 14.36
CA ASN A 17 21.32 -38.58 14.46
C ASN A 17 22.34 -38.67 15.63
N VAL A 18 22.79 -37.53 16.16
CA VAL A 18 23.86 -37.47 17.17
C VAL A 18 23.32 -37.09 18.55
N LEU A 19 22.30 -36.24 18.62
CA LEU A 19 21.80 -35.68 19.87
C LEU A 19 20.63 -36.48 20.43
N SER A 20 20.52 -36.50 21.77
CA SER A 20 19.33 -37.03 22.43
C SER A 20 18.08 -36.22 22.05
N PRO A 21 16.88 -36.83 21.99
CA PRO A 21 15.65 -36.14 21.62
C PRO A 21 15.33 -34.93 22.50
N HIS A 22 15.74 -34.97 23.77
CA HIS A 22 15.56 -33.87 24.70
C HIS A 22 16.47 -32.67 24.38
N THR A 23 17.76 -32.93 24.16
CA THR A 23 18.74 -31.89 23.77
C THR A 23 18.36 -31.22 22.47
N LEU A 24 17.90 -32.00 21.48
CA LEU A 24 17.44 -31.46 20.20
C LEU A 24 16.23 -30.54 20.34
N ARG A 25 15.28 -30.89 21.22
CA ARG A 25 14.09 -30.08 21.48
C ARG A 25 14.46 -28.72 22.08
N GLU A 26 15.34 -28.71 23.08
CA GLU A 26 15.83 -27.46 23.69
C GLU A 26 16.65 -26.62 22.71
N PHE A 27 17.45 -27.26 21.86
CA PHE A 27 18.16 -26.58 20.78
C PHE A 27 17.18 -25.89 19.81
N LYS A 28 16.19 -26.62 19.29
CA LYS A 28 15.17 -26.07 18.38
C LYS A 28 14.40 -24.92 19.04
N ARG A 29 14.01 -25.06 20.31
CA ARG A 29 13.36 -24.01 21.09
C ARG A 29 14.22 -22.75 21.19
N THR A 30 15.50 -22.91 21.52
CA THR A 30 16.44 -21.80 21.65
C THR A 30 16.65 -21.08 20.32
N GLN A 31 16.83 -21.83 19.22
CA GLN A 31 16.96 -21.26 17.88
C GLN A 31 15.70 -20.47 17.48
N GLN A 32 14.51 -20.98 17.79
CA GLN A 32 13.26 -20.26 17.53
C GLN A 32 13.17 -18.94 18.30
N ILE A 33 13.59 -18.92 19.56
CA ILE A 33 13.60 -17.71 20.40
C ILE A 33 14.56 -16.66 19.81
N LEU A 34 15.78 -17.07 19.44
CA LEU A 34 16.78 -16.19 18.86
C LEU A 34 16.31 -15.63 17.51
N TYR A 35 15.78 -16.50 16.65
CA TYR A 35 15.23 -16.10 15.36
C TYR A 35 14.09 -15.09 15.53
N ASN A 36 13.13 -15.37 16.42
CA ASN A 36 12.00 -14.46 16.66
C ASN A 36 12.49 -13.09 17.14
N LYS A 37 13.45 -13.05 18.06
CA LYS A 37 14.02 -11.79 18.57
C LYS A 37 14.63 -10.97 17.44
N GLU A 38 15.44 -11.59 16.59
CA GLU A 38 16.11 -10.91 15.48
C GLU A 38 15.09 -10.46 14.42
N PHE A 39 14.16 -11.34 14.05
CA PHE A 39 13.09 -11.04 13.11
C PHE A 39 12.26 -9.84 13.57
N HIS A 40 11.86 -9.81 14.84
CA HIS A 40 11.09 -8.69 15.39
C HIS A 40 11.89 -7.38 15.42
N SER A 41 13.18 -7.43 15.74
CA SER A 41 14.08 -6.27 15.70
C SER A 41 14.16 -5.67 14.29
N VAL A 42 14.43 -6.52 13.28
CA VAL A 42 14.49 -6.10 11.87
C VAL A 42 13.13 -5.61 11.38
N LYS A 43 12.04 -6.30 11.74
CA LYS A 43 10.67 -5.90 11.40
C LYS A 43 10.36 -4.51 11.94
N GLN A 44 10.64 -4.24 13.22
CA GLN A 44 10.38 -2.93 13.82
C GLN A 44 11.17 -1.83 13.14
N THR A 45 12.47 -2.07 12.88
CA THR A 45 13.33 -1.14 12.15
C THR A 45 12.76 -0.79 10.77
N ASN A 46 12.21 -1.77 10.05
CA ASN A 46 11.62 -1.54 8.74
C ASN A 46 10.28 -0.81 8.82
N ILE A 47 9.45 -1.10 9.82
CA ILE A 47 8.22 -0.34 10.09
C ILE A 47 8.55 1.13 10.36
N ASP A 48 9.56 1.41 11.20
CA ASP A 48 9.96 2.78 11.52
C ASP A 48 10.48 3.53 10.28
N LYS A 49 11.22 2.84 9.40
CA LYS A 49 11.66 3.40 8.12
C LYS A 49 10.47 3.76 7.23
N LEU A 50 9.49 2.87 7.10
CA LEU A 50 8.28 3.11 6.29
C LEU A 50 7.47 4.29 6.84
N ASN A 51 7.25 4.33 8.16
CA ASN A 51 6.53 5.42 8.81
C ASN A 51 7.22 6.78 8.60
N ARG A 52 8.56 6.81 8.65
CA ARG A 52 9.33 8.04 8.36
C ARG A 52 9.20 8.50 6.92
N LEU A 53 9.21 7.57 5.95
CA LEU A 53 9.02 7.88 4.53
C LEU A 53 7.62 8.44 4.27
N GLU A 54 6.59 7.84 4.89
CA GLU A 54 5.21 8.34 4.79
C GLU A 54 5.08 9.75 5.38
N LEU A 55 5.68 10.00 6.55
CA LEU A 55 5.65 11.32 7.19
C LEU A 55 6.36 12.38 6.33
N ALA A 56 7.52 12.04 5.76
CA ALA A 56 8.26 12.93 4.86
C ALA A 56 7.46 13.23 3.57
N SER A 57 6.73 12.26 3.04
CA SER A 57 5.83 12.46 1.91
C SER A 57 4.70 13.44 2.25
N ARG A 58 4.12 13.37 3.45
CA ARG A 58 3.06 14.28 3.90
C ARG A 58 3.58 15.71 4.14
N GLN A 59 4.75 15.84 4.77
CA GLN A 59 5.38 17.15 5.03
C GLN A 59 5.83 17.88 3.74
N ASN A 60 6.23 17.14 2.70
CA ASN A 60 6.55 17.75 1.41
C ASN A 60 5.30 18.28 0.68
N VAL A 61 4.12 17.70 0.90
CA VAL A 61 2.85 18.16 0.31
C VAL A 61 2.33 19.41 1.02
N GLU A 62 2.39 19.47 2.36
CA GLU A 62 1.94 20.65 3.13
C GLU A 62 2.80 21.89 2.88
N ASN A 63 4.10 21.73 2.60
CA ASN A 63 4.99 22.87 2.31
C ASN A 63 4.83 23.46 0.89
N GLN A 64 3.93 22.95 0.05
CA GLN A 64 3.67 23.45 -1.30
C GLN A 64 2.52 24.48 -1.38
N GLU A 65 2.01 25.01 -0.26
CA GLU A 65 1.05 26.14 -0.30
C GLU A 65 1.57 27.36 -1.08
N LYS A 66 2.89 27.53 -1.22
CA LYS A 66 3.50 28.58 -2.06
C LYS A 66 3.48 28.29 -3.57
N TRP A 67 3.22 27.04 -3.99
CA TRP A 67 3.14 26.66 -5.41
C TRP A 67 1.78 27.00 -6.02
N LEU A 68 0.74 27.13 -5.19
CA LEU A 68 -0.56 27.69 -5.59
C LEU A 68 -0.53 29.23 -5.64
N LYS A 69 0.54 29.81 -6.20
CA LYS A 69 0.50 31.21 -6.64
C LYS A 69 -0.32 31.24 -7.92
N ASN A 70 -1.53 31.76 -7.76
CA ASN A 70 -2.50 32.15 -8.78
C ASN A 70 -2.00 32.09 -10.24
N ILE A 71 -2.16 30.92 -10.88
CA ILE A 71 -1.88 30.70 -12.30
C ILE A 71 -2.86 31.46 -13.23
N SER A 72 -3.86 32.16 -12.68
CA SER A 72 -4.86 32.87 -13.49
C SER A 72 -4.36 34.16 -14.15
N SER A 73 -3.18 34.69 -13.80
CA SER A 73 -2.68 35.95 -14.36
C SER A 73 -1.33 35.83 -15.10
N THR A 74 -0.84 34.62 -15.38
CA THR A 74 0.39 34.47 -16.15
C THR A 74 0.02 34.47 -17.63
N GLN A 75 0.43 35.50 -18.38
CA GLN A 75 0.41 35.46 -19.85
C GLN A 75 1.30 34.29 -20.27
N ILE A 76 0.69 33.26 -20.85
CA ILE A 76 1.40 32.11 -21.39
C ILE A 76 2.21 32.62 -22.60
N PRO A 77 3.53 32.40 -22.64
CA PRO A 77 4.33 32.72 -23.81
C PRO A 77 3.78 32.02 -25.08
N GLU A 78 3.76 32.73 -26.20
CA GLU A 78 3.09 32.31 -27.45
C GLU A 78 3.60 30.94 -27.97
N ASP A 79 4.88 30.65 -27.75
CA ASP A 79 5.53 29.37 -28.05
C ASP A 79 4.99 28.20 -27.20
N VAL A 80 4.61 28.47 -25.95
CA VAL A 80 4.00 27.48 -25.03
C VAL A 80 2.52 27.26 -25.36
N GLU A 81 1.82 28.30 -25.81
CA GLU A 81 0.43 28.20 -26.28
C GLU A 81 0.32 27.34 -27.54
N VAL A 82 1.25 27.54 -28.49
CA VAL A 82 1.38 26.68 -29.68
C VAL A 82 1.64 25.23 -29.28
N PHE A 83 2.53 24.97 -28.31
CA PHE A 83 2.81 23.61 -27.84
C PHE A 83 1.58 22.96 -27.17
N SER A 84 0.86 23.73 -26.36
CA SER A 84 -0.34 23.28 -25.64
C SER A 84 -1.53 23.01 -26.58
N SER A 85 -1.61 23.75 -27.69
CA SER A 85 -2.64 23.56 -28.72
C SER A 85 -2.56 22.21 -29.44
N PHE A 86 -1.45 21.48 -29.32
CA PHE A 86 -1.31 20.11 -29.83
C PHE A 86 -1.94 19.03 -28.93
N GLY A 87 -2.60 19.40 -27.82
CA GLY A 87 -3.02 18.50 -26.74
C GLY A 87 -3.79 17.23 -27.16
N SER A 88 -4.64 17.29 -28.20
CA SER A 88 -5.38 16.10 -28.67
C SER A 88 -4.53 15.12 -29.49
N LYS A 89 -3.38 15.53 -30.02
CA LYS A 89 -2.49 14.67 -30.82
C LYS A 89 -1.59 13.75 -30.00
N PHE A 90 -1.45 14.01 -28.69
CA PHE A 90 -0.64 13.22 -27.76
C PHE A 90 -1.46 12.39 -26.76
N SER A 91 -2.79 12.44 -26.85
CA SER A 91 -3.67 11.67 -25.98
C SER A 91 -3.69 10.21 -26.43
N ILE A 92 -3.05 9.32 -25.66
CA ILE A 92 -3.29 7.87 -25.76
C ILE A 92 -4.80 7.67 -25.50
N PRO A 93 -5.56 7.01 -26.39
CA PRO A 93 -6.98 6.77 -26.15
C PRO A 93 -7.10 5.90 -24.91
N GLN A 94 -7.49 6.49 -23.78
CA GLN A 94 -7.86 5.70 -22.63
C GLN A 94 -9.10 4.87 -23.01
N PRO A 95 -9.15 3.57 -22.69
CA PRO A 95 -10.38 2.82 -22.81
C PRO A 95 -11.36 3.43 -21.82
N VAL A 96 -12.33 4.19 -22.34
CA VAL A 96 -13.45 4.73 -21.59
C VAL A 96 -14.30 3.54 -21.16
N LYS A 97 -13.92 2.87 -20.07
CA LYS A 97 -14.90 2.13 -19.27
C LYS A 97 -15.73 3.19 -18.58
N GLN A 98 -16.72 3.69 -19.32
CA GLN A 98 -17.78 4.55 -18.81
C GLN A 98 -18.53 3.72 -17.76
N ILE A 99 -18.12 3.82 -16.51
CA ILE A 99 -18.93 3.34 -15.39
C ILE A 99 -20.13 4.27 -15.39
N SER A 100 -21.30 3.76 -15.77
CA SER A 100 -22.54 4.53 -15.70
C SER A 100 -22.77 4.92 -14.25
N ILE A 101 -22.80 6.23 -13.99
CA ILE A 101 -23.07 6.78 -12.66
C ILE A 101 -24.44 6.26 -12.17
N ASP A 102 -25.40 6.05 -13.08
CA ASP A 102 -26.72 5.51 -12.76
C ASP A 102 -26.63 4.08 -12.20
N HIS A 103 -25.74 3.24 -12.75
CA HIS A 103 -25.52 1.89 -12.24
C HIS A 103 -24.84 1.93 -10.87
N LEU A 104 -23.87 2.84 -10.68
CA LEU A 104 -23.19 2.99 -9.41
C LEU A 104 -24.15 3.45 -8.29
N ILE A 105 -25.04 4.40 -8.59
CA ILE A 105 -26.06 4.89 -7.64
C ILE A 105 -27.04 3.76 -7.31
N THR A 106 -27.48 3.01 -8.33
CA THR A 106 -28.38 1.87 -8.14
C THR A 106 -27.77 0.80 -7.24
N ASP A 107 -26.51 0.43 -7.49
CA ASP A 107 -25.78 -0.55 -6.67
C ASP A 107 -25.62 -0.08 -5.22
N ILE A 108 -25.34 1.21 -5.00
CA ILE A 108 -25.22 1.81 -3.67
C ILE A 108 -26.56 1.78 -2.93
N GLU A 109 -27.65 2.15 -3.59
CA GLU A 109 -28.99 2.14 -2.97
C GLU A 109 -29.42 0.71 -2.61
N ASP A 110 -29.11 -0.27 -3.46
CA ASP A 110 -29.33 -1.70 -3.20
C ASP A 110 -28.54 -2.20 -1.98
N MET A 111 -27.31 -1.71 -1.80
CA MET A 111 -26.52 -2.00 -0.60
C MET A 111 -27.12 -1.36 0.65
N ILE A 112 -27.62 -0.12 0.56
CA ILE A 112 -28.27 0.58 1.68
C ILE A 112 -29.56 -0.14 2.09
N GLN A 113 -30.38 -0.61 1.16
CA GLN A 113 -31.60 -1.35 1.49
C GLN A 113 -31.33 -2.65 2.27
N LYS A 114 -30.17 -3.29 2.06
CA LYS A 114 -29.75 -4.49 2.79
C LYS A 114 -29.26 -4.21 4.21
N THR A 115 -29.09 -2.94 4.60
CA THR A 115 -28.71 -2.54 5.96
C THR A 115 -29.93 -2.39 6.89
N PRO A 116 -29.75 -2.45 8.23
CA PRO A 116 -30.84 -2.27 9.19
C PRO A 116 -31.53 -0.91 9.03
N GLU A 117 -32.87 -0.92 9.11
CA GLU A 117 -33.73 0.25 8.84
C GLU A 117 -33.34 1.49 9.66
N SER A 118 -32.88 1.29 10.90
CA SER A 118 -32.41 2.36 11.79
C SER A 118 -31.16 3.12 11.31
N THR A 119 -30.44 2.59 10.32
CA THR A 119 -29.20 3.18 9.80
C THR A 119 -29.29 3.61 8.34
N ARG A 120 -30.38 3.28 7.63
CA ARG A 120 -30.55 3.56 6.20
C ARG A 120 -30.53 5.06 5.90
N ASP A 121 -31.28 5.85 6.67
CA ASP A 121 -31.36 7.30 6.46
C ASP A 121 -30.03 8.01 6.75
N LEU A 122 -29.24 7.48 7.69
CA LEU A 122 -27.88 7.96 7.95
C LEU A 122 -26.96 7.73 6.75
N TYR A 123 -27.07 6.59 6.06
CA TYR A 123 -26.27 6.32 4.86
C TYR A 123 -26.75 7.12 3.65
N ARG A 124 -28.07 7.27 3.44
CA ARG A 124 -28.62 8.13 2.37
C ARG A 124 -28.18 9.58 2.47
N THR A 125 -28.10 10.10 3.71
CA THR A 125 -27.64 11.47 3.97
C THR A 125 -26.16 11.68 3.63
N LYS A 126 -25.34 10.61 3.61
CA LYS A 126 -23.90 10.70 3.29
C LYS A 126 -23.58 10.61 1.80
N ILE A 127 -24.53 10.15 0.99
CA ILE A 127 -24.37 9.96 -0.46
C ILE A 127 -25.12 11.00 -1.29
N SER A 128 -26.02 11.77 -0.67
CA SER A 128 -26.70 12.93 -1.26
C SER A 128 -25.82 14.17 -1.15
#